data_AF-A0A5C7RBH4-F1
#
_entry.id   AF-A0A5C7RBH4-F1
#
_cell.length_a   1.000
_cell.length_b   1.000
_cell.length_c   1.000
_cell.angle_alpha   90.00
_cell.angle_beta   90.00
_cell.angle_gamma   90.00
#
_symmetry.space_group_name_H-M   'P 1'
#
loop_
_entity.id
_entity.type
_entity.pdbx_description
1 polymer ?
#
loop_
_entity_poly.entity_id
_entity_poly.type
_entity_poly.pdbx_seq_one_letter_code
_entity_poly.pdbx_strand_id
1 'polypeptide(L)'
;MNRRDFLKGLGFSSLSMLVAPSLWANTLSTSAGNRRIVIMIELKGGNDGLNTLIPYSDNTYYSARPTTAIDRSSVLTLSGKLGLNPALKALMPAWNEGELAWVQGVGSPLEDRSHFEAIEVWDTAELEGFKASDGWIAQAFPTHPLAGVAIDTNFGPLYGSTVSALSISDPQDFALNGSNIRALTSNSPNKSLQHILSVQAQIDMLASTLAEYLTDIPAAKENFGAGSFGQSLNKVYMLIASGLNIPAYKLSLANFDTHTNHRARHTPLLQSLAQGLASLRTNLMRIGMWDEVLILTYSEFGRRLKENANKGFDHGAASVQLALGGQVKGGFYGEYPSLVDLDERGDLIYTTDFRDIYSVIRNNWWNLGEKETGQLALI
;
A
#
# COMPACT_ATOMS: atom_id res chain seq x y z
N MET A 1 15.09 32.48 -14.73
CA MET A 1 14.79 31.37 -13.81
C MET A 1 15.25 31.73 -12.41
N ASN A 2 14.37 31.75 -11.42
CA ASN A 2 14.79 31.88 -10.03
C ASN A 2 15.15 30.49 -9.51
N ARG A 3 16.46 30.17 -9.38
CA ARG A 3 16.94 28.80 -9.11
C ARG A 3 16.28 28.18 -7.87
N ARG A 4 16.03 29.00 -6.85
CA ARG A 4 15.39 28.61 -5.58
C ARG A 4 14.01 27.97 -5.78
N ASP A 5 13.23 28.46 -6.72
CA ASP A 5 11.81 28.10 -6.80
C ASP A 5 11.62 26.81 -7.65
N PHE A 6 12.49 26.58 -8.64
CA PHE A 6 12.63 25.26 -9.31
C PHE A 6 13.16 24.18 -8.34
N LEU A 7 14.16 24.52 -7.52
CA LEU A 7 14.70 23.60 -6.49
C LEU A 7 13.70 23.31 -5.37
N LYS A 8 12.70 24.17 -5.13
CA LYS A 8 11.57 23.85 -4.24
C LYS A 8 10.65 22.79 -4.84
N GLY A 9 10.24 22.94 -6.10
CA GLY A 9 9.39 21.94 -6.77
C GLY A 9 10.01 20.54 -6.77
N LEU A 10 11.29 20.45 -7.13
CA LEU A 10 12.07 19.19 -7.06
C LEU A 10 12.41 18.75 -5.62
N GLY A 11 12.31 19.63 -4.63
CA GLY A 11 12.60 19.33 -3.23
C GLY A 11 11.46 18.62 -2.50
N PHE A 12 10.24 18.66 -3.05
CA PHE A 12 9.04 18.06 -2.46
C PHE A 12 8.40 16.96 -3.32
N SER A 13 8.99 16.65 -4.48
CA SER A 13 8.47 15.64 -5.41
C SER A 13 9.56 14.93 -6.22
N SER A 14 9.26 13.70 -6.62
CA SER A 14 10.01 12.95 -7.65
C SER A 14 9.04 12.32 -8.66
N LEU A 15 9.50 12.12 -9.89
CA LEU A 15 8.68 11.74 -11.04
C LEU A 15 9.44 10.74 -11.92
N SER A 16 8.83 9.61 -12.29
CA SER A 16 9.30 8.78 -13.42
C SER A 16 8.71 9.28 -14.74
N MET A 17 9.36 9.00 -15.88
CA MET A 17 9.28 9.86 -17.09
C MET A 17 7.92 9.77 -17.85
N LEU A 18 7.16 10.88 -18.06
CA LEU A 18 5.93 10.87 -18.91
C LEU A 18 6.35 10.57 -20.36
N VAL A 19 6.07 9.35 -20.83
CA VAL A 19 5.94 9.10 -22.27
C VAL A 19 4.79 9.96 -22.80
N ALA A 20 5.08 10.76 -23.83
CA ALA A 20 4.14 11.66 -24.53
C ALA A 20 3.32 12.64 -23.63
N PRO A 21 3.94 13.67 -23.04
CA PRO A 21 3.27 14.63 -22.14
C PRO A 21 2.07 15.37 -22.73
N SER A 22 1.97 15.52 -24.05
CA SER A 22 0.91 16.29 -24.70
C SER A 22 -0.46 15.61 -24.70
N LEU A 23 -0.56 14.36 -24.26
CA LEU A 23 -1.83 13.63 -24.09
C LEU A 23 -2.37 13.70 -22.66
N TRP A 24 -1.55 14.14 -21.71
CA TRP A 24 -1.70 13.87 -20.28
C TRP A 24 -2.99 14.44 -19.65
N ALA A 25 -3.53 15.58 -20.13
CA ALA A 25 -4.67 16.27 -19.50
C ALA A 25 -6.04 15.61 -19.74
N ASN A 26 -6.42 15.30 -20.99
CA ASN A 26 -7.73 14.73 -21.32
C ASN A 26 -7.89 13.26 -20.85
N THR A 27 -6.78 12.59 -20.52
CA THR A 27 -6.75 11.17 -20.12
C THR A 27 -6.84 10.94 -18.61
N LEU A 28 -6.59 11.97 -17.80
CA LEU A 28 -6.77 11.92 -16.34
C LEU A 28 -8.22 12.25 -15.92
N SER A 29 -9.03 12.75 -16.85
CA SER A 29 -10.47 12.96 -16.66
C SER A 29 -11.25 11.73 -17.09
N THR A 30 -12.06 11.20 -16.18
CA THR A 30 -13.07 10.16 -16.48
C THR A 30 -14.42 10.60 -15.95
N SER A 31 -15.48 10.37 -16.71
CA SER A 31 -16.85 10.42 -16.19
C SER A 31 -16.96 9.54 -14.94
N ALA A 32 -17.63 10.02 -13.89
CA ALA A 32 -17.73 9.29 -12.63
C ALA A 32 -18.40 7.91 -12.83
N GLY A 33 -17.69 6.84 -12.44
CA GLY A 33 -18.19 5.47 -12.48
C GLY A 33 -17.15 4.42 -12.89
N ASN A 34 -16.97 3.43 -12.03
CA ASN A 34 -16.17 2.22 -12.27
C ASN A 34 -14.65 2.46 -12.48
N ARG A 35 -14.08 3.48 -11.82
CA ARG A 35 -12.62 3.49 -11.58
C ARG A 35 -12.27 2.26 -10.72
N ARG A 36 -11.10 1.66 -10.97
CA ARG A 36 -10.60 0.48 -10.25
C ARG A 36 -9.29 0.83 -9.57
N ILE A 37 -9.41 1.50 -8.43
CA ILE A 37 -8.31 2.09 -7.68
C ILE A 37 -7.75 1.06 -6.70
N VAL A 38 -6.43 0.97 -6.58
CA VAL A 38 -5.75 0.17 -5.54
C VAL A 38 -4.98 1.08 -4.60
N ILE A 39 -5.04 0.81 -3.30
CA ILE A 39 -4.28 1.52 -2.26
C ILE A 39 -3.36 0.50 -1.58
N MET A 40 -2.08 0.52 -1.95
CA MET A 40 -1.02 -0.33 -1.38
C MET A 40 -0.45 0.32 -0.11
N ILE A 41 -0.54 -0.39 1.01
CA ILE A 41 -0.07 0.06 2.33
C ILE A 41 1.08 -0.82 2.80
N GLU A 42 2.30 -0.28 2.74
CA GLU A 42 3.54 -0.94 3.15
C GLU A 42 3.69 -0.88 4.68
N LEU A 43 3.57 -2.01 5.38
CA LEU A 43 3.74 -2.14 6.83
C LEU A 43 5.23 -2.28 7.19
N LYS A 44 6.04 -1.29 6.80
CA LYS A 44 7.52 -1.32 6.83
C LYS A 44 8.10 -1.88 8.13
N GLY A 45 8.83 -2.97 8.00
CA GLY A 45 9.54 -3.64 9.09
C GLY A 45 8.98 -5.02 9.45
N GLY A 46 8.40 -5.79 8.52
CA GLY A 46 7.99 -7.18 8.74
C GLY A 46 6.89 -7.35 9.79
N ASN A 47 5.62 -7.13 9.40
CA ASN A 47 4.48 -7.22 10.31
C ASN A 47 4.30 -8.62 10.93
N ASP A 48 4.05 -8.66 12.24
CA ASP A 48 3.74 -9.89 12.96
C ASP A 48 2.30 -10.36 12.70
N GLY A 49 2.15 -11.25 11.72
CA GLY A 49 0.85 -11.83 11.35
C GLY A 49 0.17 -12.54 12.51
N LEU A 50 0.91 -13.24 13.38
CA LEU A 50 0.37 -14.01 14.51
C LEU A 50 -0.18 -13.11 15.63
N ASN A 51 0.31 -11.87 15.78
CA ASN A 51 -0.31 -10.86 16.66
C ASN A 51 -1.27 -9.92 15.91
N THR A 52 -1.49 -10.12 14.61
CA THR A 52 -2.47 -9.37 13.79
C THR A 52 -3.77 -10.17 13.65
N LEU A 53 -3.68 -11.37 13.07
CA LEU A 53 -4.73 -12.39 12.98
C LEU A 53 -4.31 -13.60 13.84
N ILE A 54 -4.89 -13.65 15.04
CA ILE A 54 -4.41 -14.46 16.16
C ILE A 54 -5.10 -15.83 16.15
N PRO A 55 -4.35 -16.94 16.26
CA PRO A 55 -4.90 -18.29 16.34
C PRO A 55 -5.29 -18.60 17.79
N TYR A 56 -6.20 -17.80 18.35
CA TYR A 56 -6.44 -17.68 19.80
C TYR A 56 -6.99 -18.96 20.46
N SER A 57 -7.44 -19.95 19.67
CA SER A 57 -7.76 -21.29 20.17
C SER A 57 -6.51 -22.14 20.46
N ASP A 58 -5.43 -21.96 19.71
CA ASP A 58 -4.25 -22.83 19.74
C ASP A 58 -3.35 -22.52 20.95
N ASN A 59 -2.99 -23.55 21.71
CA ASN A 59 -2.07 -23.44 22.84
C ASN A 59 -0.64 -23.14 22.40
N THR A 60 -0.24 -23.58 21.20
CA THR A 60 1.13 -23.49 20.66
C THR A 60 1.58 -22.03 20.55
N TYR A 61 0.70 -21.16 20.07
CA TYR A 61 0.91 -19.70 20.05
C TYR A 61 1.22 -19.13 21.45
N TYR A 62 0.45 -19.52 22.47
CA TYR A 62 0.67 -19.06 23.85
C TYR A 62 1.95 -19.63 24.47
N SER A 63 2.26 -20.91 24.20
CA SER A 63 3.50 -21.55 24.67
C SER A 63 4.76 -20.99 24.01
N ALA A 64 4.67 -20.53 22.77
CA ALA A 64 5.77 -19.89 22.05
C ALA A 64 5.95 -18.40 22.38
N ARG A 65 4.90 -17.75 22.92
CA ARG A 65 4.83 -16.30 23.17
C ARG A 65 4.41 -15.93 24.60
N PRO A 66 5.10 -16.45 25.64
CA PRO A 66 4.68 -16.31 27.04
C PRO A 66 4.61 -14.87 27.59
N THR A 67 5.23 -13.88 26.96
CA THR A 67 5.11 -12.46 27.36
C THR A 67 4.54 -11.53 26.27
N THR A 68 4.56 -11.97 25.02
CA THR A 68 4.14 -11.17 23.85
C THR A 68 2.77 -11.53 23.28
N ALA A 69 2.19 -12.68 23.67
CA ALA A 69 0.86 -13.10 23.23
C ALA A 69 -0.24 -12.08 23.60
N ILE A 70 -1.29 -12.07 22.78
CA ILE A 70 -2.55 -11.34 23.04
C ILE A 70 -3.49 -12.24 23.83
N ASP A 71 -4.01 -11.74 24.95
CA ASP A 71 -4.86 -12.51 25.86
C ASP A 71 -6.17 -12.95 25.17
N ARG A 72 -6.56 -14.22 25.31
CA ARG A 72 -7.75 -14.81 24.66
C ARG A 72 -9.05 -14.02 24.93
N SER A 73 -9.20 -13.45 26.12
CA SER A 73 -10.37 -12.64 26.49
C SER A 73 -10.39 -11.24 25.85
N SER A 74 -9.27 -10.80 25.28
CA SER A 74 -9.11 -9.52 24.56
C SER A 74 -9.14 -9.64 23.04
N VAL A 75 -9.14 -10.86 22.50
CA VAL A 75 -9.18 -11.11 21.05
C VAL A 75 -10.56 -10.79 20.49
N LEU A 76 -10.59 -10.11 19.35
CA LEU A 76 -11.81 -9.82 18.60
C LEU A 76 -12.15 -11.04 17.72
N THR A 77 -12.95 -11.96 18.26
CA THR A 77 -13.30 -13.23 17.60
C THR A 77 -13.90 -13.00 16.20
N LEU A 78 -13.29 -13.61 15.18
CA LEU A 78 -13.80 -13.65 13.81
C LEU A 78 -14.39 -15.03 13.45
N SER A 79 -13.82 -16.10 14.01
CA SER A 79 -14.29 -17.48 13.90
C SER A 79 -13.95 -18.25 15.20
N GLY A 80 -14.39 -19.51 15.32
CA GLY A 80 -14.05 -20.34 16.48
C GLY A 80 -12.56 -20.73 16.63
N LYS A 81 -11.68 -20.26 15.73
CA LYS A 81 -10.22 -20.48 15.77
C LYS A 81 -9.41 -19.18 15.68
N LEU A 82 -9.89 -18.20 14.91
CA LEU A 82 -9.16 -16.98 14.55
C LEU A 82 -9.87 -15.73 15.05
N GLY A 83 -9.10 -14.72 15.43
CA GLY A 83 -9.61 -13.41 15.81
C GLY A 83 -8.56 -12.30 15.69
N LEU A 84 -8.97 -11.04 15.72
CA LEU A 84 -8.07 -9.91 15.56
C LEU A 84 -7.51 -9.38 16.88
N ASN A 85 -6.36 -8.73 16.78
CA ASN A 85 -5.81 -7.90 17.86
C ASN A 85 -6.85 -6.85 18.31
N PRO A 86 -7.04 -6.60 19.62
CA PRO A 86 -7.97 -5.55 20.10
C PRO A 86 -7.68 -4.15 19.54
N ALA A 87 -6.45 -3.87 19.11
CA ALA A 87 -6.10 -2.64 18.40
C ALA A 87 -6.87 -2.45 17.08
N LEU A 88 -7.27 -3.55 16.42
CA LEU A 88 -7.96 -3.54 15.13
C LEU A 88 -9.48 -3.32 15.24
N LYS A 89 -10.01 -2.99 16.43
CA LYS A 89 -11.46 -2.88 16.70
C LYS A 89 -12.22 -1.97 15.73
N ALA A 90 -11.59 -0.92 15.21
CA ALA A 90 -12.22 -0.01 14.25
C ALA A 90 -12.57 -0.67 12.90
N LEU A 91 -11.96 -1.82 12.56
CA LEU A 91 -12.26 -2.59 11.34
C LEU A 91 -13.45 -3.56 11.47
N MET A 92 -13.93 -3.82 12.69
CA MET A 92 -15.03 -4.78 12.92
C MET A 92 -16.33 -4.46 12.15
N PRO A 93 -16.73 -3.19 11.90
CA PRO A 93 -17.85 -2.90 11.00
C PRO A 93 -17.65 -3.45 9.59
N ALA A 94 -16.48 -3.21 8.98
CA ALA A 94 -16.17 -3.70 7.63
C ALA A 94 -16.11 -5.24 7.56
N TRP A 95 -15.69 -5.93 8.63
CA TRP A 95 -15.82 -7.38 8.73
C TRP A 95 -17.28 -7.83 8.77
N ASN A 96 -18.10 -7.21 9.63
CA ASN A 96 -19.50 -7.56 9.81
C ASN A 96 -20.36 -7.24 8.58
N GLU A 97 -19.97 -6.22 7.80
CA GLU A 97 -20.61 -5.81 6.54
C GLU A 97 -20.09 -6.63 5.34
N GLY A 98 -19.10 -7.51 5.53
CA GLY A 98 -18.62 -8.44 4.52
C GLY A 98 -17.63 -7.86 3.51
N GLU A 99 -16.95 -6.76 3.85
CA GLU A 99 -16.04 -6.01 2.97
C GLU A 99 -14.55 -6.16 3.35
N LEU A 100 -14.26 -6.87 4.44
CA LEU A 100 -12.90 -7.12 4.95
C LEU A 100 -12.52 -8.59 4.76
N ALA A 101 -11.43 -8.84 4.06
CA ALA A 101 -10.84 -10.15 3.88
C ALA A 101 -9.44 -10.22 4.48
N TRP A 102 -9.07 -11.42 4.97
CA TRP A 102 -7.71 -11.73 5.42
C TRP A 102 -7.14 -12.88 4.58
N VAL A 103 -6.04 -12.62 3.89
CA VAL A 103 -5.25 -13.65 3.21
C VAL A 103 -4.18 -14.17 4.16
N GLN A 104 -4.13 -15.49 4.31
CA GLN A 104 -3.41 -16.18 5.37
C GLN A 104 -2.11 -16.81 4.87
N GLY A 105 -1.10 -16.85 5.75
CA GLY A 105 0.18 -17.50 5.48
C GLY A 105 0.89 -16.99 4.24
N VAL A 106 0.77 -15.68 4.00
CA VAL A 106 1.36 -15.05 2.82
C VAL A 106 2.87 -14.91 3.01
N GLY A 107 3.64 -15.34 2.02
CA GLY A 107 5.10 -15.27 2.03
C GLY A 107 5.68 -15.25 0.62
N SER A 108 6.99 -15.46 0.55
CA SER A 108 7.78 -15.50 -0.68
C SER A 108 8.84 -16.60 -0.58
N PRO A 109 9.18 -17.29 -1.69
CA PRO A 109 10.24 -18.31 -1.72
C PRO A 109 11.65 -17.75 -1.55
N LEU A 110 11.84 -16.43 -1.48
CA LEU A 110 13.12 -15.81 -1.13
C LEU A 110 13.62 -16.39 0.20
N GLU A 111 14.91 -16.77 0.29
CA GLU A 111 15.50 -17.25 1.54
C GLU A 111 15.99 -16.13 2.46
N ASP A 112 16.56 -15.06 1.90
CA ASP A 112 17.08 -13.91 2.65
C ASP A 112 15.96 -13.08 3.31
N ARG A 113 16.28 -12.41 4.42
CA ARG A 113 15.37 -11.56 5.20
C ARG A 113 15.95 -10.15 5.41
N SER A 114 16.84 -9.72 4.52
CA SER A 114 17.24 -8.34 4.28
C SER A 114 16.03 -7.52 3.84
N HIS A 115 15.73 -6.42 4.55
CA HIS A 115 14.60 -5.55 4.20
C HIS A 115 14.68 -5.02 2.76
N PHE A 116 15.89 -4.78 2.24
CA PHE A 116 16.09 -4.21 0.90
C PHE A 116 15.74 -5.20 -0.21
N GLU A 117 16.29 -6.42 -0.16
CA GLU A 117 16.02 -7.47 -1.14
C GLU A 117 14.58 -7.97 -1.04
N ALA A 118 14.08 -8.15 0.18
CA ALA A 118 12.72 -8.58 0.40
C ALA A 118 11.71 -7.53 -0.12
N ILE A 119 11.86 -6.24 0.16
CA ILE A 119 10.92 -5.24 -0.39
C ILE A 119 11.04 -5.10 -1.92
N GLU A 120 12.24 -5.26 -2.50
CA GLU A 120 12.43 -5.23 -3.95
C GLU A 120 11.69 -6.39 -4.65
N VAL A 121 11.75 -7.61 -4.10
CA VAL A 121 10.93 -8.76 -4.55
C VAL A 121 9.43 -8.48 -4.45
N TRP A 122 8.97 -7.84 -3.36
CA TRP A 122 7.56 -7.49 -3.15
C TRP A 122 7.05 -6.33 -4.02
N ASP A 123 7.92 -5.38 -4.37
CA ASP A 123 7.59 -4.23 -5.21
C ASP A 123 7.65 -4.58 -6.72
N THR A 124 8.54 -5.50 -7.13
CA THR A 124 8.70 -5.96 -8.53
C THR A 124 7.85 -7.20 -8.88
N ALA A 125 7.54 -8.05 -7.90
CA ALA A 125 7.01 -9.42 -8.09
C ALA A 125 7.98 -10.42 -8.73
N GLU A 126 9.26 -10.07 -8.89
CA GLU A 126 10.31 -10.90 -9.48
C GLU A 126 11.17 -11.60 -8.41
N LEU A 127 11.81 -12.72 -8.76
CA LEU A 127 12.68 -13.49 -7.86
C LEU A 127 14.17 -13.49 -8.26
N GLU A 128 14.51 -13.14 -9.50
CA GLU A 128 15.86 -13.35 -10.05
C GLU A 128 16.72 -12.06 -10.15
N GLY A 129 16.95 -11.46 -8.97
CA GLY A 129 18.11 -10.62 -8.67
C GLY A 129 17.98 -9.13 -8.99
N PHE A 130 18.87 -8.35 -8.34
CA PHE A 130 18.98 -6.88 -8.29
C PHE A 130 19.26 -6.16 -9.62
N LYS A 131 18.52 -6.50 -10.69
CA LYS A 131 18.36 -5.63 -11.86
C LYS A 131 17.20 -4.70 -11.55
N ALA A 132 17.34 -3.41 -11.85
CA ALA A 132 16.24 -2.46 -11.72
C ALA A 132 15.14 -2.79 -12.75
N SER A 133 14.19 -3.65 -12.36
CA SER A 133 12.96 -3.93 -13.09
C SER A 133 11.87 -2.91 -12.72
N ASP A 134 10.91 -2.75 -13.62
CA ASP A 134 9.72 -1.94 -13.37
C ASP A 134 8.84 -2.67 -12.33
N GLY A 135 8.32 -1.95 -11.34
CA GLY A 135 7.44 -2.47 -10.30
C GLY A 135 6.15 -3.08 -10.88
N TRP A 136 5.53 -4.04 -10.18
CA TRP A 136 4.43 -4.83 -10.79
C TRP A 136 3.20 -3.99 -11.20
N ILE A 137 2.98 -2.82 -10.57
CA ILE A 137 1.93 -1.87 -10.95
C ILE A 137 2.37 -1.01 -12.15
N ALA A 138 3.65 -0.64 -12.23
CA ALA A 138 4.21 0.00 -13.42
C ALA A 138 4.07 -0.90 -14.66
N GLN A 139 4.38 -2.20 -14.52
CA GLN A 139 4.18 -3.21 -15.57
C GLN A 139 2.70 -3.40 -15.97
N ALA A 140 1.76 -3.15 -15.06
CA ALA A 140 0.33 -3.22 -15.35
C ALA A 140 -0.20 -2.03 -16.18
N PHE A 141 0.49 -0.88 -16.16
CA PHE A 141 0.02 0.39 -16.73
C PHE A 141 1.03 1.11 -17.65
N PRO A 142 1.77 0.42 -18.54
CA PRO A 142 2.94 0.97 -19.26
C PRO A 142 2.65 2.13 -20.23
N THR A 143 1.38 2.40 -20.52
CA THR A 143 0.93 3.54 -21.36
C THR A 143 -0.04 4.47 -20.64
N HIS A 144 -0.28 4.29 -19.34
CA HIS A 144 -1.15 5.17 -18.57
C HIS A 144 -0.42 6.49 -18.27
N PRO A 145 -1.10 7.66 -18.32
CA PRO A 145 -0.50 8.93 -17.92
C PRO A 145 0.08 8.84 -16.50
N LEU A 146 -0.75 8.91 -15.47
CA LEU A 146 -0.30 8.83 -14.07
C LEU A 146 -0.72 7.48 -13.49
N ALA A 147 0.11 6.45 -13.67
CA ALA A 147 -0.21 5.07 -13.24
C ALA A 147 -0.40 4.96 -11.72
N GLY A 148 0.32 5.78 -10.95
CA GLY A 148 0.02 5.94 -9.53
C GLY A 148 0.71 7.11 -8.84
N VAL A 149 0.33 7.32 -7.58
CA VAL A 149 0.91 8.35 -6.70
C VAL A 149 1.41 7.71 -5.41
N ALA A 150 2.68 7.94 -5.07
CA ALA A 150 3.27 7.56 -3.80
C ALA A 150 3.22 8.75 -2.82
N ILE A 151 2.52 8.58 -1.70
CA ILE A 151 2.55 9.50 -0.54
C ILE A 151 3.65 9.02 0.43
N ASP A 152 4.86 8.92 -0.13
CA ASP A 152 6.09 8.37 0.45
C ASP A 152 7.30 8.92 -0.35
N THR A 153 8.52 8.68 0.11
CA THR A 153 9.76 9.02 -0.63
C THR A 153 10.25 7.89 -1.55
N ASN A 154 9.67 6.69 -1.45
CA ASN A 154 9.90 5.58 -2.36
C ASN A 154 8.61 5.23 -3.14
N PHE A 155 8.70 5.22 -4.47
CA PHE A 155 7.65 4.74 -5.39
C PHE A 155 7.20 3.30 -5.11
N GLY A 156 8.14 2.43 -4.70
CA GLY A 156 7.95 1.00 -4.58
C GLY A 156 7.38 0.37 -5.86
N PRO A 157 6.22 -0.30 -5.83
CA PRO A 157 5.66 -1.01 -6.98
C PRO A 157 5.19 -0.09 -8.11
N LEU A 158 5.19 1.23 -7.87
CA LEU A 158 4.90 2.27 -8.85
C LEU A 158 6.15 2.72 -9.65
N TYR A 159 7.36 2.27 -9.29
CA TYR A 159 8.57 2.61 -10.02
C TYR A 159 8.54 1.99 -11.42
N GLY A 160 8.91 2.74 -12.46
CA GLY A 160 9.17 2.16 -13.76
C GLY A 160 10.02 3.06 -14.66
N SER A 161 10.74 2.43 -15.57
CA SER A 161 11.59 3.05 -16.58
C SER A 161 10.79 3.69 -17.72
N THR A 162 9.57 3.21 -17.97
CA THR A 162 8.69 3.66 -19.06
C THR A 162 7.34 4.21 -18.60
N VAL A 163 6.89 3.84 -17.39
CA VAL A 163 5.68 4.40 -16.78
C VAL A 163 5.97 5.69 -16.03
N SER A 164 4.92 6.42 -15.69
CA SER A 164 5.01 7.50 -14.73
C SER A 164 4.19 7.30 -13.46
N ALA A 165 4.90 7.44 -12.35
CA ALA A 165 4.34 7.68 -11.03
C ALA A 165 4.88 8.99 -10.47
N LEU A 166 4.12 9.60 -9.56
CA LEU A 166 4.51 10.81 -8.83
C LEU A 166 4.70 10.46 -7.35
N SER A 167 5.90 10.67 -6.81
CA SER A 167 6.15 10.64 -5.36
C SER A 167 6.03 12.06 -4.83
N ILE A 168 5.12 12.29 -3.89
CA ILE A 168 4.86 13.61 -3.31
C ILE A 168 4.59 13.53 -1.81
N SER A 169 5.25 14.41 -1.05
CA SER A 169 4.97 14.57 0.38
C SER A 169 3.59 15.18 0.64
N ASP A 170 3.12 16.06 -0.26
CA ASP A 170 1.82 16.72 -0.17
C ASP A 170 1.26 17.14 -1.55
N PRO A 171 0.02 16.74 -1.92
CA PRO A 171 -0.59 17.14 -3.20
C PRO A 171 -0.91 18.63 -3.32
N GLN A 172 -1.29 19.31 -2.24
CA GLN A 172 -1.62 20.74 -2.27
C GLN A 172 -0.34 21.58 -2.37
N ASP A 173 0.71 21.26 -1.60
CA ASP A 173 2.00 21.94 -1.77
C ASP A 173 2.59 21.68 -3.16
N PHE A 174 2.47 20.46 -3.71
CA PHE A 174 2.91 20.16 -5.06
C PHE A 174 2.15 20.99 -6.11
N ALA A 175 0.81 21.02 -6.03
CA ALA A 175 -0.03 21.82 -6.93
C ALA A 175 0.32 23.31 -6.87
N LEU A 176 0.42 23.87 -5.65
CA LEU A 176 0.71 25.30 -5.42
C LEU A 176 2.13 25.70 -5.82
N ASN A 177 3.15 24.88 -5.52
CA ASN A 177 4.52 25.21 -5.90
C ASN A 177 4.80 24.91 -7.37
N GLY A 178 4.22 23.84 -7.92
CA GLY A 178 4.45 23.39 -9.29
C GLY A 178 3.78 24.25 -10.37
N SER A 179 2.55 24.72 -10.15
CA SER A 179 1.84 25.65 -11.06
C SER A 179 2.49 27.05 -11.15
N ASN A 180 3.47 27.33 -10.29
CA ASN A 180 4.33 28.53 -10.38
C ASN A 180 5.61 28.28 -11.21
N ILE A 181 5.88 27.06 -11.68
CA ILE A 181 7.08 26.67 -12.43
C ILE A 181 6.88 26.93 -13.93
N ARG A 182 6.80 28.21 -14.30
CA ARG A 182 6.66 28.66 -15.71
C ARG A 182 7.58 27.89 -16.66
N ALA A 183 7.01 26.98 -17.46
CA ALA A 183 7.74 26.16 -18.42
C ALA A 183 8.68 26.99 -19.32
N LEU A 184 9.89 26.49 -19.55
CA LEU A 184 10.89 27.11 -20.41
C LEU A 184 11.05 26.29 -21.69
N THR A 185 11.23 26.98 -22.81
CA THR A 185 11.55 26.36 -24.11
C THR A 185 12.97 26.71 -24.53
N SER A 186 13.66 25.78 -25.20
CA SER A 186 14.99 26.01 -25.75
C SER A 186 15.20 25.18 -27.01
N ASN A 187 15.80 25.79 -28.03
CA ASN A 187 16.20 25.09 -29.26
C ASN A 187 17.62 24.50 -29.16
N SER A 188 18.13 24.27 -27.94
CA SER A 188 19.47 23.73 -27.71
C SER A 188 19.55 22.25 -28.13
N PRO A 189 20.60 21.82 -28.87
CA PRO A 189 20.80 20.41 -29.22
C PRO A 189 21.28 19.55 -28.03
N ASN A 190 21.48 20.13 -26.84
CA ASN A 190 21.92 19.40 -25.66
C ASN A 190 20.79 18.50 -25.11
N LYS A 191 20.94 17.18 -25.26
CA LYS A 191 19.94 16.18 -24.82
C LYS A 191 19.59 16.27 -23.33
N SER A 192 20.56 16.50 -22.46
CA SER A 192 20.33 16.62 -21.01
C SER A 192 19.48 17.85 -20.66
N LEU A 193 19.72 18.98 -21.34
CA LEU A 193 18.88 20.16 -21.19
C LEU A 193 17.47 19.92 -21.73
N GLN A 194 17.32 19.28 -22.90
CA GLN A 194 16.00 18.92 -23.43
C GLN A 194 15.23 18.01 -22.46
N HIS A 195 15.90 17.02 -21.85
CA HIS A 195 15.30 16.16 -20.83
C HIS A 195 14.84 16.97 -19.60
N ILE A 196 15.69 17.86 -19.06
CA ILE A 196 15.31 18.74 -17.94
C ILE A 196 14.11 19.64 -18.29
N LEU A 197 14.04 20.17 -19.52
CA LEU A 197 12.90 20.97 -19.97
C LEU A 197 11.63 20.15 -20.14
N SER A 198 11.73 18.90 -20.63
CA SER A 198 10.58 17.99 -20.64
C SER A 198 10.06 17.69 -19.23
N VAL A 199 10.95 17.40 -18.27
CA VAL A 199 10.57 17.16 -16.87
C VAL A 199 9.98 18.43 -16.24
N GLN A 200 10.49 19.62 -16.57
CA GLN A 200 9.89 20.88 -16.10
C GLN A 200 8.44 21.05 -16.61
N ALA A 201 8.21 20.87 -17.92
CA ALA A 201 6.88 21.01 -18.52
C ALA A 201 5.89 19.92 -18.03
N GLN A 202 6.39 18.72 -17.74
CA GLN A 202 5.63 17.63 -17.14
C GLN A 202 5.16 17.96 -15.71
N ILE A 203 6.04 18.53 -14.88
CA ILE A 203 5.71 18.98 -13.51
C ILE A 203 4.71 20.15 -13.52
N ASP A 204 4.94 21.15 -14.39
CA ASP A 204 4.05 22.31 -14.57
C ASP A 204 2.61 21.87 -14.95
N MET A 205 2.51 20.91 -15.89
CA MET A 205 1.22 20.33 -16.30
C MET A 205 0.56 19.54 -15.16
N LEU A 206 1.27 18.59 -14.53
CA LEU A 206 0.72 17.81 -13.40
C LEU A 206 0.22 18.71 -12.27
N ALA A 207 1.01 19.70 -11.88
CA ALA A 207 0.69 20.57 -10.76
C ALA A 207 -0.49 21.50 -11.08
N SER A 208 -0.62 21.94 -12.33
CA SER A 208 -1.78 22.69 -12.80
C SER A 208 -3.05 21.83 -12.82
N THR A 209 -2.99 20.59 -13.32
CA THR A 209 -4.12 19.65 -13.27
C THR A 209 -4.50 19.30 -11.83
N LEU A 210 -3.53 19.06 -10.94
CA LEU A 210 -3.81 18.83 -9.52
C LEU A 210 -4.40 20.07 -8.82
N ALA A 211 -3.97 21.29 -9.18
CA ALA A 211 -4.56 22.52 -8.63
C ALA A 211 -6.05 22.67 -9.02
N GLU A 212 -6.37 22.43 -10.30
CA GLU A 212 -7.74 22.44 -10.81
C GLU A 212 -8.62 21.39 -10.08
N TYR A 213 -8.18 20.13 -10.09
CA TYR A 213 -8.97 19.01 -9.55
C TYR A 213 -9.07 19.00 -8.01
N LEU A 214 -8.15 19.63 -7.28
CA LEU A 214 -8.21 19.73 -5.81
C LEU A 214 -8.97 20.98 -5.30
N THR A 215 -9.52 21.83 -6.17
CA THR A 215 -10.12 23.12 -5.77
C THR A 215 -11.46 23.00 -5.03
N ASP A 216 -12.38 22.12 -5.46
CA ASP A 216 -13.73 21.99 -4.88
C ASP A 216 -14.06 20.51 -4.55
N ILE A 217 -13.18 19.88 -3.77
CA ILE A 217 -13.34 18.47 -3.36
C ILE A 217 -14.15 18.35 -2.06
N PRO A 218 -15.03 17.34 -1.91
CA PRO A 218 -15.74 17.10 -0.66
C PRO A 218 -14.76 16.85 0.50
N ALA A 219 -14.72 17.76 1.48
CA ALA A 219 -13.85 17.61 2.64
C ALA A 219 -14.12 16.30 3.40
N ALA A 220 -13.08 15.72 4.01
CA ALA A 220 -13.20 14.59 4.91
C ALA A 220 -14.04 14.98 6.14
N LYS A 221 -14.97 14.11 6.54
CA LYS A 221 -15.81 14.29 7.73
C LYS A 221 -15.22 13.56 8.93
N GLU A 222 -14.84 12.30 8.74
CA GLU A 222 -14.22 11.49 9.79
C GLU A 222 -12.71 11.70 9.78
N ASN A 223 -12.11 11.91 10.95
CA ASN A 223 -10.68 12.17 11.09
C ASN A 223 -9.87 10.87 10.96
N PHE A 224 -8.81 10.87 10.15
CA PHE A 224 -7.93 9.71 9.91
C PHE A 224 -6.99 9.38 11.08
N GLY A 225 -7.04 10.13 12.17
CA GLY A 225 -6.19 9.98 13.35
C GLY A 225 -4.98 10.91 13.33
N ALA A 226 -4.27 10.95 14.45
CA ALA A 226 -3.06 11.75 14.59
C ALA A 226 -1.83 11.05 13.96
N GLY A 227 -0.84 11.87 13.55
CA GLY A 227 0.42 11.39 12.98
C GLY A 227 0.44 11.34 11.45
N SER A 228 1.62 11.02 10.89
CA SER A 228 1.89 11.08 9.46
C SER A 228 1.03 10.10 8.64
N PHE A 229 0.75 8.90 9.14
CA PHE A 229 -0.06 7.92 8.40
C PHE A 229 -1.51 8.38 8.17
N GLY A 230 -2.15 8.97 9.19
CA GLY A 230 -3.48 9.57 9.04
C GLY A 230 -3.48 10.75 8.05
N GLN A 231 -2.42 11.56 8.07
CA GLN A 231 -2.22 12.64 7.09
C GLN A 231 -2.03 12.09 5.67
N SER A 232 -1.28 11.00 5.48
CA SER A 232 -1.12 10.35 4.17
C SER A 232 -2.43 9.76 3.64
N LEU A 233 -3.23 9.11 4.49
CA LEU A 233 -4.55 8.62 4.11
C LEU A 233 -5.52 9.75 3.73
N ASN A 234 -5.46 10.90 4.42
CA ASN A 234 -6.24 12.07 4.03
C ASN A 234 -5.84 12.59 2.64
N LYS A 235 -4.55 12.57 2.30
CA LYS A 235 -4.04 12.98 0.98
C LYS A 235 -4.50 12.02 -0.13
N VAL A 236 -4.50 10.70 0.13
CA VAL A 236 -5.06 9.70 -0.79
C VAL A 236 -6.58 9.89 -0.96
N TYR A 237 -7.32 10.12 0.13
CA TYR A 237 -8.74 10.45 0.07
C TYR A 237 -9.00 11.69 -0.81
N MET A 238 -8.22 12.76 -0.65
CA MET A 238 -8.36 13.98 -1.46
C MET A 238 -8.12 13.74 -2.95
N LEU A 239 -7.10 12.95 -3.29
CA LEU A 239 -6.81 12.57 -4.68
C LEU A 239 -7.94 11.70 -5.28
N ILE A 240 -8.51 10.77 -4.53
CA ILE A 240 -9.65 9.96 -4.99
C ILE A 240 -10.91 10.81 -5.16
N ALA A 241 -11.21 11.66 -4.17
CA ALA A 241 -12.36 12.57 -4.12
C ALA A 241 -12.33 13.65 -5.22
N SER A 242 -11.15 13.97 -5.75
CA SER A 242 -10.98 14.88 -6.89
C SER A 242 -11.58 14.38 -8.20
N GLY A 243 -11.87 13.07 -8.32
CA GLY A 243 -12.34 12.46 -9.56
C GLY A 243 -11.22 12.09 -10.55
N LEU A 244 -9.95 12.39 -10.25
CA LEU A 244 -8.81 11.99 -11.08
C LEU A 244 -8.79 10.47 -11.33
N ASN A 245 -8.45 10.10 -12.57
CA ASN A 245 -8.18 8.74 -12.99
C ASN A 245 -6.72 8.37 -12.66
N ILE A 246 -6.51 7.84 -11.45
CA ILE A 246 -5.22 7.35 -10.95
C ILE A 246 -5.45 5.89 -10.47
N PRO A 247 -4.94 4.87 -11.19
CA PRO A 247 -5.19 3.46 -10.87
C PRO A 247 -4.64 2.99 -9.53
N ALA A 248 -3.54 3.58 -9.04
CA ALA A 248 -2.89 3.13 -7.82
C ALA A 248 -2.37 4.25 -6.92
N TYR A 249 -2.45 4.03 -5.62
CA TYR A 249 -1.82 4.84 -4.58
C TYR A 249 -0.92 3.97 -3.73
N LYS A 250 0.23 4.49 -3.33
CA LYS A 250 1.15 3.81 -2.40
C LYS A 250 1.45 4.69 -1.20
N LEU A 251 1.40 4.12 -0.01
CA LEU A 251 1.78 4.76 1.24
C LEU A 251 2.33 3.73 2.23
N SER A 252 2.88 4.20 3.33
CA SER A 252 3.66 3.37 4.26
C SER A 252 3.32 3.68 5.72
N LEU A 253 3.18 2.64 6.53
CA LEU A 253 3.12 2.71 7.99
C LEU A 253 4.35 1.98 8.55
N ALA A 254 5.31 2.74 9.09
CA ALA A 254 6.60 2.20 9.49
C ALA A 254 6.69 1.83 10.97
N ASN A 255 7.83 1.23 11.33
CA ASN A 255 8.22 0.78 12.69
C ASN A 255 7.62 -0.57 13.11
N PHE A 256 7.19 -1.42 12.16
CA PHE A 256 6.84 -2.81 12.48
C PHE A 256 8.04 -3.64 12.90
N ASP A 257 9.27 -3.15 12.67
CA ASP A 257 10.48 -3.81 13.12
C ASP A 257 10.61 -3.80 14.65
N THR A 258 10.25 -4.93 15.23
CA THR A 258 9.89 -5.05 16.65
C THR A 258 10.68 -6.17 17.35
N HIS A 259 11.99 -6.19 17.11
CA HIS A 259 12.93 -7.07 17.82
C HIS A 259 12.94 -6.90 19.36
N THR A 260 12.41 -5.81 19.91
CA THR A 260 12.31 -5.58 21.36
C THR A 260 10.97 -4.94 21.76
N ASN A 261 10.46 -5.29 22.95
CA ASN A 261 9.22 -4.73 23.53
C ASN A 261 8.01 -4.71 22.56
N HIS A 262 7.85 -5.75 21.74
CA HIS A 262 6.98 -5.80 20.57
C HIS A 262 5.55 -5.34 20.86
N ARG A 263 4.89 -5.88 21.90
CA ARG A 263 3.49 -5.55 22.21
C ARG A 263 3.27 -4.07 22.49
N ALA A 264 4.25 -3.35 23.04
CA ALA A 264 4.15 -1.91 23.28
C ALA A 264 4.35 -1.06 22.01
N ARG A 265 5.02 -1.60 20.98
CA ARG A 265 5.28 -0.94 19.69
C ARG A 265 4.21 -1.28 18.63
N HIS A 266 3.78 -2.54 18.58
CA HIS A 266 2.87 -3.06 17.55
C HIS A 266 1.41 -2.63 17.76
N THR A 267 0.93 -2.63 19.01
CA THR A 267 -0.44 -2.20 19.35
C THR A 267 -0.79 -0.80 18.81
N PRO A 268 0.00 0.27 19.02
CA PRO A 268 -0.34 1.59 18.47
C PRO A 268 -0.24 1.67 16.94
N LEU A 269 0.59 0.85 16.29
CA LEU A 269 0.65 0.77 14.82
C LEU A 269 -0.63 0.14 14.26
N LEU A 270 -1.05 -1.01 14.79
CA LEU A 270 -2.33 -1.62 14.40
C LEU A 270 -3.53 -0.71 14.70
N GLN A 271 -3.48 0.06 15.79
CA GLN A 271 -4.53 1.04 16.12
C GLN A 271 -4.56 2.20 15.10
N SER A 272 -3.39 2.70 14.69
CA SER A 272 -3.27 3.74 13.65
C SER A 272 -3.77 3.25 12.29
N LEU A 273 -3.39 2.02 11.91
CA LEU A 273 -3.87 1.32 10.72
C LEU A 273 -5.41 1.22 10.73
N ALA A 274 -5.98 0.63 11.78
CA ALA A 274 -7.41 0.39 11.88
C ALA A 274 -8.25 1.67 11.92
N GLN A 275 -7.81 2.69 12.67
CA GLN A 275 -8.52 3.98 12.71
C GLN A 275 -8.46 4.69 11.35
N GLY A 276 -7.28 4.73 10.73
CA GLY A 276 -7.10 5.36 9.42
C GLY A 276 -7.96 4.70 8.34
N LEU A 277 -7.97 3.36 8.28
CA LEU A 277 -8.77 2.59 7.33
C LEU A 277 -10.29 2.73 7.56
N ALA A 278 -10.75 2.70 8.81
CA ALA A 278 -12.17 2.89 9.14
C ALA A 278 -12.65 4.31 8.77
N SER A 279 -11.81 5.32 8.99
CA SER A 279 -12.09 6.69 8.55
C SER A 279 -12.06 6.81 7.03
N LEU A 280 -11.13 6.15 6.33
CA LEU A 280 -11.09 6.13 4.86
C LEU A 280 -12.34 5.49 4.26
N ARG A 281 -12.75 4.31 4.74
CA ARG A 281 -14.03 3.66 4.39
C ARG A 281 -15.20 4.62 4.53
N THR A 282 -15.41 5.15 5.74
CA THR A 282 -16.54 6.03 6.04
C THR A 282 -16.53 7.32 5.20
N ASN A 283 -15.34 7.82 4.87
CA ASN A 283 -15.19 8.99 4.02
C ASN A 283 -15.49 8.70 2.54
N LEU A 284 -15.04 7.56 1.99
CA LEU A 284 -15.31 7.14 0.61
C LEU A 284 -16.76 6.73 0.39
N MET A 285 -17.39 6.05 1.35
CA MET A 285 -18.82 5.71 1.32
C MET A 285 -19.70 6.97 1.22
N ARG A 286 -19.40 8.02 1.99
CA ARG A 286 -20.15 9.29 1.96
C ARG A 286 -20.16 9.93 0.57
N ILE A 287 -19.10 9.76 -0.21
CA ILE A 287 -18.94 10.37 -1.54
C ILE A 287 -19.21 9.39 -2.69
N GLY A 288 -19.72 8.18 -2.40
CA GLY A 288 -20.07 7.19 -3.42
C GLY A 288 -18.90 6.52 -4.14
N MET A 289 -17.67 6.64 -3.61
CA MET A 289 -16.45 6.12 -4.25
C MET A 289 -15.92 4.82 -3.60
N TRP A 290 -16.68 4.19 -2.71
CA TRP A 290 -16.22 3.02 -1.96
C TRP A 290 -16.13 1.74 -2.83
N ASP A 291 -17.03 1.59 -3.80
CA ASP A 291 -16.99 0.50 -4.78
C ASP A 291 -15.86 0.64 -5.81
N GLU A 292 -15.23 1.81 -5.90
CA GLU A 292 -14.11 2.07 -6.81
C GLU A 292 -12.74 1.74 -6.20
N VAL A 293 -12.68 1.34 -4.92
CA VAL A 293 -11.43 1.25 -4.15
C VAL A 293 -11.22 -0.14 -3.54
N LEU A 294 -10.03 -0.70 -3.80
CA LEU A 294 -9.45 -1.87 -3.13
C LEU A 294 -8.23 -1.42 -2.30
N ILE A 295 -8.21 -1.71 -1.01
CA ILE A 295 -7.10 -1.42 -0.10
C ILE A 295 -6.41 -2.72 0.28
N LEU A 296 -5.08 -2.73 0.24
CA LEU A 296 -4.25 -3.89 0.56
C LEU A 296 -3.09 -3.50 1.48
N THR A 297 -2.83 -4.32 2.50
CA THR A 297 -1.61 -4.19 3.31
C THR A 297 -0.58 -5.24 2.91
N TYR A 298 0.66 -4.84 2.71
CA TYR A 298 1.78 -5.75 2.48
C TYR A 298 2.94 -5.47 3.41
N SER A 299 3.85 -6.42 3.53
CA SER A 299 5.09 -6.31 4.32
C SER A 299 6.10 -7.28 3.73
N GLU A 300 7.37 -6.90 3.77
CA GLU A 300 8.48 -7.62 3.15
C GLU A 300 8.65 -9.08 3.63
N PHE A 301 8.23 -9.37 4.87
CA PHE A 301 8.19 -10.71 5.47
C PHE A 301 7.34 -10.71 6.75
N GLY A 302 7.27 -11.84 7.46
CA GLY A 302 6.60 -11.99 8.75
C GLY A 302 7.54 -11.97 9.96
N ARG A 303 7.04 -12.50 11.08
CA ARG A 303 7.80 -12.64 12.34
C ARG A 303 7.71 -14.07 12.85
N ARG A 304 8.76 -14.51 13.54
CA ARG A 304 8.84 -15.88 14.08
C ARG A 304 7.69 -16.21 15.04
N LEU A 305 7.35 -17.49 15.11
CA LEU A 305 6.39 -18.01 16.09
C LEU A 305 6.87 -17.74 17.52
N LYS A 306 8.14 -18.04 17.83
CA LYS A 306 8.72 -17.92 19.16
C LYS A 306 9.21 -16.52 19.47
N GLU A 307 8.88 -15.99 20.66
CA GLU A 307 9.42 -14.70 21.12
C GLU A 307 10.91 -14.80 21.50
N ASN A 308 11.66 -13.73 21.21
CA ASN A 308 13.06 -13.62 21.59
C ASN A 308 13.22 -13.09 23.02
N ALA A 309 14.44 -13.17 23.58
CA ALA A 309 14.74 -12.79 24.96
C ALA A 309 14.43 -11.32 25.32
N ASN A 310 14.27 -10.44 24.31
CA ASN A 310 13.97 -9.03 24.47
C ASN A 310 12.46 -8.71 24.35
N LYS A 311 11.60 -9.73 24.41
CA LYS A 311 10.14 -9.63 24.25
C LYS A 311 9.75 -9.03 22.91
N GLY A 312 10.48 -9.42 21.87
CA GLY A 312 10.18 -9.10 20.47
C GLY A 312 10.35 -10.33 19.59
N PHE A 313 10.43 -10.11 18.28
CA PHE A 313 10.53 -11.20 17.30
C PHE A 313 11.58 -10.94 16.24
N ASP A 314 12.24 -12.00 15.83
CA ASP A 314 13.13 -12.00 14.67
C ASP A 314 12.31 -12.19 13.38
N HIS A 315 12.93 -11.99 12.22
CA HIS A 315 12.27 -12.11 10.91
C HIS A 315 11.82 -13.56 10.67
N GLY A 316 10.65 -13.74 10.05
CA GLY A 316 10.07 -15.05 9.73
C GLY A 316 9.43 -15.08 8.34
N ALA A 317 9.31 -16.26 7.73
CA ALA A 317 8.93 -16.37 6.31
C ALA A 317 7.45 -16.10 5.94
N ALA A 318 6.49 -16.21 6.88
CA ALA A 318 5.05 -16.06 6.58
C ALA A 318 4.33 -15.04 7.47
N SER A 319 3.34 -14.33 6.91
CA SER A 319 2.49 -13.36 7.61
C SER A 319 1.04 -13.40 7.10
N VAL A 320 0.29 -12.30 7.22
CA VAL A 320 -1.07 -12.14 6.68
C VAL A 320 -1.20 -10.81 5.94
N GLN A 321 -2.08 -10.76 4.93
CA GLN A 321 -2.51 -9.51 4.29
C GLN A 321 -3.97 -9.20 4.62
N LEU A 322 -4.27 -7.93 4.86
CA LEU A 322 -5.62 -7.37 4.85
C LEU A 322 -5.97 -6.93 3.43
N ALA A 323 -7.17 -7.29 2.97
CA ALA A 323 -7.84 -6.72 1.80
C ALA A 323 -9.18 -6.10 2.21
N LEU A 324 -9.48 -4.89 1.74
CA LEU A 324 -10.63 -4.10 2.20
C LEU A 324 -11.18 -3.18 1.09
N GLY A 325 -12.49 -3.20 0.83
CA GLY A 325 -13.12 -2.32 -0.18
C GLY A 325 -14.58 -2.69 -0.45
N GLY A 326 -15.37 -1.80 -1.06
CA GLY A 326 -16.82 -2.02 -1.26
C GLY A 326 -17.18 -3.22 -2.15
N GLN A 327 -16.22 -3.69 -2.94
CA GLN A 327 -16.35 -4.85 -3.84
C GLN A 327 -15.59 -6.09 -3.34
N VAL A 328 -14.94 -6.03 -2.16
CA VAL A 328 -14.23 -7.17 -1.56
C VAL A 328 -15.25 -8.14 -0.98
N LYS A 329 -15.08 -9.42 -1.29
CA LYS A 329 -15.83 -10.53 -0.69
C LYS A 329 -15.14 -10.91 0.64
N GLY A 330 -15.64 -10.39 1.75
CA GLY A 330 -15.03 -10.58 3.07
C GLY A 330 -14.94 -12.04 3.51
N GLY A 331 -13.97 -12.34 4.37
CA GLY A 331 -13.71 -13.70 4.86
C GLY A 331 -12.23 -14.06 5.02
N PHE A 332 -11.95 -15.36 4.96
CA PHE A 332 -10.59 -15.93 5.06
C PHE A 332 -10.19 -16.58 3.75
N TYR A 333 -8.97 -16.27 3.28
CA TYR A 333 -8.40 -16.73 2.02
C TYR A 333 -7.00 -17.33 2.25
N GLY A 334 -6.57 -18.25 1.38
CA GLY A 334 -5.40 -19.11 1.65
C GLY A 334 -5.58 -20.01 2.88
N GLU A 335 -4.53 -20.72 3.28
CA GLU A 335 -4.52 -21.56 4.49
C GLU A 335 -3.71 -20.91 5.63
N TYR A 336 -4.05 -21.19 6.90
CA TYR A 336 -3.29 -20.65 8.04
C TYR A 336 -2.05 -21.54 8.30
N PRO A 337 -0.83 -20.98 8.40
CA PRO A 337 0.39 -21.76 8.61
C PRO A 337 0.35 -22.67 9.85
N SER A 338 1.02 -23.82 9.74
CA SER A 338 1.24 -24.69 10.89
C SER A 338 2.09 -24.00 11.96
N LEU A 339 1.71 -24.15 13.23
CA LEU A 339 2.51 -23.69 14.36
C LEU A 339 3.43 -24.79 14.94
N VAL A 340 3.36 -26.01 14.40
CA VAL A 340 4.10 -27.19 14.87
C VAL A 340 4.97 -27.83 13.79
N ASP A 341 4.72 -27.49 12.52
CA ASP A 341 5.51 -27.89 11.37
C ASP A 341 6.12 -26.61 10.78
N LEU A 342 7.44 -26.51 10.90
CA LEU A 342 8.23 -25.28 10.72
C LEU A 342 9.44 -25.60 9.84
N ASP A 343 10.02 -24.59 9.18
CA ASP A 343 11.25 -24.80 8.41
C ASP A 343 12.47 -25.09 9.31
N GLU A 344 13.61 -25.44 8.71
CA GLU A 344 14.86 -25.75 9.44
C GLU A 344 15.38 -24.59 10.31
N ARG A 345 14.88 -23.37 10.12
CA ARG A 345 15.22 -22.15 10.87
C ARG A 345 14.22 -21.86 12.00
N GLY A 346 13.12 -22.62 12.08
CA GLY A 346 12.02 -22.39 13.02
C GLY A 346 11.02 -21.31 12.57
N ASP A 347 10.99 -21.00 11.27
CA ASP A 347 10.02 -20.08 10.67
C ASP A 347 8.72 -20.81 10.30
N LEU A 348 7.61 -20.07 10.26
CA LEU A 348 6.35 -20.56 9.68
C LEU A 348 6.55 -20.82 8.18
N ILE A 349 6.20 -22.01 7.72
CA ILE A 349 6.12 -22.32 6.27
C ILE A 349 4.95 -21.53 5.69
N TYR A 350 5.19 -20.79 4.60
CA TYR A 350 4.14 -20.01 3.94
C TYR A 350 3.24 -20.91 3.09
N THR A 351 1.96 -20.55 2.97
CA THR A 351 0.89 -21.32 2.34
C THR A 351 0.28 -20.61 1.13
N THR A 352 0.50 -19.30 1.01
CA THR A 352 0.04 -18.45 -0.11
C THR A 352 1.23 -17.66 -0.64
N ASP A 353 1.49 -17.69 -1.95
CA ASP A 353 2.49 -16.81 -2.55
C ASP A 353 1.92 -15.41 -2.72
N PHE A 354 2.68 -14.36 -2.38
CA PHE A 354 2.22 -12.98 -2.52
C PHE A 354 1.84 -12.61 -3.97
N ARG A 355 2.44 -13.27 -4.96
CA ARG A 355 2.21 -13.01 -6.39
C ARG A 355 0.86 -13.54 -6.89
N ASP A 356 0.26 -14.51 -6.20
CA ASP A 356 -1.09 -14.99 -6.50
C ASP A 356 -2.12 -13.89 -6.20
N ILE A 357 -1.91 -13.13 -5.11
CA ILE A 357 -2.73 -11.96 -4.73
C ILE A 357 -2.57 -10.85 -5.78
N TYR A 358 -1.34 -10.60 -6.26
CA TYR A 358 -1.10 -9.62 -7.32
C TYR A 358 -1.74 -10.02 -8.66
N SER A 359 -1.73 -11.31 -9.00
CA SER A 359 -2.43 -11.86 -10.15
C SER A 359 -3.94 -11.62 -10.05
N VAL A 360 -4.55 -11.86 -8.88
CA VAL A 360 -5.97 -11.54 -8.63
C VAL A 360 -6.28 -10.06 -8.82
N ILE A 361 -5.44 -9.13 -8.33
CA ILE A 361 -5.64 -7.68 -8.56
C ILE A 361 -5.58 -7.38 -10.07
N ARG A 362 -4.49 -7.78 -10.72
CA ARG A 362 -4.24 -7.52 -12.13
C ARG A 362 -5.35 -8.05 -13.03
N ASN A 363 -5.82 -9.26 -12.76
CA ASN A 363 -6.74 -9.99 -13.63
C ASN A 363 -8.22 -9.77 -13.25
N ASN A 364 -8.58 -9.66 -11.97
CA ASN A 364 -9.98 -9.50 -11.54
C ASN A 364 -10.35 -8.04 -11.24
N TRP A 365 -9.46 -7.23 -10.66
CA TRP A 365 -9.73 -5.82 -10.36
C TRP A 365 -9.57 -4.94 -11.59
N TRP A 366 -8.39 -5.01 -12.22
CA TRP A 366 -8.06 -4.19 -13.40
C TRP A 366 -8.46 -4.83 -14.72
N ASN A 367 -8.86 -6.11 -14.74
CA ASN A 367 -9.31 -6.85 -15.93
C ASN A 367 -8.24 -6.90 -17.05
N LEU A 368 -6.95 -7.01 -16.66
CA LEU A 368 -5.78 -7.03 -17.56
C LEU A 368 -5.33 -8.47 -17.95
N GLY A 369 -6.16 -9.48 -17.67
CA GLY A 369 -5.86 -10.89 -17.90
C GLY A 369 -7.11 -11.77 -17.80
N GLU A 370 -6.93 -13.09 -17.88
CA GLU A 370 -8.02 -14.06 -17.65
C GLU A 370 -8.38 -14.11 -16.15
N LYS A 371 -9.68 -14.18 -15.82
CA LYS A 371 -10.12 -14.04 -14.43
C LYS A 371 -9.75 -15.24 -13.57
N GLU A 372 -8.99 -14.97 -12.52
CA GLU A 372 -8.60 -15.96 -11.51
C GLU A 372 -9.81 -16.41 -10.68
N THR A 373 -9.85 -17.70 -10.35
CA THR A 373 -10.90 -18.30 -9.51
C THR A 373 -10.29 -19.31 -8.53
N GLY A 374 -10.99 -19.59 -7.42
CA GLY A 374 -10.51 -20.51 -6.39
C GLY A 374 -10.14 -19.81 -5.07
N GLN A 375 -9.06 -20.26 -4.42
CA GLN A 375 -8.73 -19.95 -3.02
C GLN A 375 -8.42 -18.48 -2.70
N LEU A 376 -8.27 -17.61 -3.71
CA LEU A 376 -8.04 -16.16 -3.56
C LEU A 376 -9.09 -15.30 -4.31
N ALA A 377 -10.28 -15.84 -4.62
CA ALA A 377 -11.33 -15.14 -5.37
C ALA A 377 -12.08 -14.04 -4.56
N LEU A 378 -11.31 -13.17 -3.89
CA LEU A 378 -11.74 -12.13 -2.93
C LEU A 378 -12.35 -10.87 -3.57
N ILE A 379 -12.41 -10.81 -4.90
CA ILE A 379 -13.06 -9.81 -5.77
C ILE A 379 -13.64 -10.50 -7.00
#